data_AF-A0A496WAX2-F1
#
_entry.id   AF-A0A496WAX2-F1
#
_cell.length_a   1.000
_cell.length_b   1.000
_cell.length_c   1.000
_cell.angle_alpha   90.00
_cell.angle_beta   90.00
_cell.angle_gamma   90.00
#
_symmetry.space_group_name_H-M   'P 1'
#
loop_
_entity.id
_entity.type
_entity.pdbx_description
1 polymer ?
#
loop_
_entity_poly.entity_id
_entity_poly.type
_entity_poly.pdbx_seq_one_letter_code
_entity_poly.pdbx_strand_id
1 'polypeptide(L)'
;MFRKHPRRSWLLLILFLSGCGVAVKHLDSLYGPPAIQDRIVDLETDEGVFYAQLVKPILDNRCVVCHGCNDAPCQLKLSSPEGIDRGYSRAQIYNASRLTASPPTRLFEDAHTTGEWRTKGFSPVLNERQQSAEANLLSGLLSRMIQLKRENPLPQTDILPADYNFSLNRAQICPGIENFTRFADDHPDWGMPFGLPELSITEYETMERWLAAGAKMSQPAPLTEQQKQMVETWESFLNQDSNKHRLMSRYVYEHLFLQHLYFDEQDDGTFFNLVRSSTPPGQAVKRIATVRPYDDPEVWNVYYRLIREKATILDKTHIPYRMDKKRIKRWQDLFINADFEVKTLPGYEQGSTSNPFVTYKDLPVKTRYRFLLDDSQLFIMGFIKGSVCRGNIALSVIDDRFWVFFINPEFMNEKWSGEFLATQSKNLRLPDEKGSTASIFTWRSYAKLEDQYFQAKENAIKELVSINPDLLNLNAIWDGKKENANAALTVFRHLDNASVVKGLIGKPPKTAWIIDYTQFERIHYLLVAGFDPFGNAGHQLSTRLYMDFLRIEGEFNFVSFLPPEHRFEELAYWYRGADKAIQ
;
A
#
# COMPACT_ATOMS: atom_id res chain seq x y z
N MET A 1 -45.85 -44.70 -2.09
CA MET A 1 -44.80 -44.37 -1.11
C MET A 1 -44.35 -42.92 -1.34
N PHE A 2 -45.15 -41.93 -0.92
CA PHE A 2 -44.78 -40.51 -1.07
C PHE A 2 -44.76 -39.86 0.32
N ARG A 3 -43.54 -39.53 0.76
CA ARG A 3 -43.22 -38.97 2.07
C ARG A 3 -43.76 -37.54 2.19
N LYS A 4 -44.56 -37.31 3.23
CA LYS A 4 -44.85 -35.98 3.79
C LYS A 4 -43.54 -35.32 4.25
N HIS A 5 -43.27 -34.08 3.82
CA HIS A 5 -42.78 -32.95 4.62
C HIS A 5 -42.40 -31.75 3.73
N PRO A 6 -43.03 -30.57 3.94
CA PRO A 6 -42.23 -29.34 3.95
C PRO A 6 -42.58 -28.38 5.10
N ARG A 7 -43.46 -28.73 6.05
CA ARG A 7 -43.86 -27.79 7.13
C ARG A 7 -42.74 -27.38 8.10
N ARG A 8 -41.70 -28.21 8.30
CA ARG A 8 -40.59 -27.89 9.22
C ARG A 8 -39.60 -26.85 8.66
N SER A 9 -39.39 -26.82 7.34
CA SER A 9 -38.45 -25.86 6.72
C SER A 9 -38.99 -24.43 6.72
N TRP A 10 -40.30 -24.22 6.63
CA TRP A 10 -40.92 -22.90 6.69
C TRP A 10 -40.94 -22.31 8.10
N LEU A 11 -41.14 -23.15 9.13
CA LEU A 11 -41.07 -22.72 10.55
C LEU A 11 -39.65 -22.29 10.96
N LEU A 12 -38.61 -22.98 10.48
CA LEU A 12 -37.22 -22.60 10.71
C LEU A 12 -36.85 -21.27 10.03
N LEU A 13 -37.38 -21.01 8.84
CA LEU A 13 -37.18 -19.75 8.12
C LEU A 13 -37.85 -18.56 8.84
N ILE A 14 -39.07 -18.75 9.36
CA ILE A 14 -39.81 -17.72 10.11
C ILE A 14 -39.13 -17.44 11.46
N LEU A 15 -38.65 -18.47 12.16
CA LEU A 15 -37.89 -18.30 13.42
C LEU A 15 -36.58 -17.52 13.20
N PHE A 16 -35.83 -17.82 12.13
CA PHE A 16 -34.61 -17.08 11.79
C PHE A 16 -34.88 -15.62 11.42
N LEU A 17 -35.93 -15.34 10.64
CA LEU A 17 -36.32 -13.96 10.26
C LEU A 17 -36.90 -13.17 11.44
N SER A 18 -37.58 -13.82 12.39
CA SER A 18 -38.07 -13.16 13.61
C SER A 18 -36.94 -12.79 14.58
N GLY A 19 -35.86 -13.57 14.65
CA GLY A 19 -34.75 -13.31 15.58
C GLY A 19 -34.01 -12.00 15.31
N CYS A 20 -33.66 -11.73 14.05
CA CYS A 20 -32.96 -10.48 13.68
C CYS A 20 -33.86 -9.24 13.83
N GLY A 21 -35.16 -9.36 13.58
CA GLY A 21 -36.10 -8.23 13.73
C GLY A 21 -36.41 -7.86 15.19
N VAL A 22 -36.32 -8.82 16.12
CA VAL A 22 -36.59 -8.59 17.55
C VAL A 22 -35.42 -7.87 18.23
N ALA A 23 -34.18 -8.22 17.90
CA ALA A 23 -33.00 -7.59 18.51
C ALA A 23 -32.82 -6.11 18.12
N VAL A 24 -33.03 -5.78 16.84
CA VAL A 24 -33.04 -4.39 16.35
C VAL A 24 -34.12 -3.57 17.07
N LYS A 25 -35.34 -4.11 17.15
CA LYS A 25 -36.47 -3.45 17.84
C LYS A 25 -36.23 -3.26 19.33
N HIS A 26 -35.43 -4.12 19.96
CA HIS A 26 -35.13 -4.02 21.38
C HIS A 26 -34.21 -2.82 21.68
N LEU A 27 -33.06 -2.70 21.00
CA LEU A 27 -32.17 -1.55 21.19
C LEU A 27 -32.83 -0.23 20.79
N ASP A 28 -33.61 -0.23 19.71
CA ASP A 28 -34.36 0.96 19.30
C ASP A 28 -35.41 1.38 20.33
N SER A 29 -36.05 0.42 21.01
CA SER A 29 -37.01 0.71 22.08
C SER A 29 -36.35 1.27 23.35
N LEU A 30 -35.11 0.87 23.64
CA LEU A 30 -34.38 1.31 24.83
C LEU A 30 -33.68 2.66 24.61
N TYR A 31 -33.04 2.83 23.46
CA TYR A 31 -32.11 3.95 23.22
C TYR A 31 -32.45 4.77 21.96
N GLY A 32 -33.58 4.51 21.32
CA GLY A 32 -34.00 5.19 20.10
C GLY A 32 -33.32 4.66 18.83
N PRO A 33 -33.77 5.11 17.65
CA PRO A 33 -33.19 4.70 16.37
C PRO A 33 -31.76 5.23 16.20
N PRO A 34 -30.91 4.55 15.41
CA PRO A 34 -29.56 5.01 15.15
C PRO A 34 -29.54 6.28 14.29
N ALA A 35 -28.65 7.20 14.64
CA ALA A 35 -28.34 8.42 13.92
C ALA A 35 -26.84 8.71 14.01
N ILE A 36 -26.26 9.20 12.90
CA ILE A 36 -24.85 9.60 12.85
C ILE A 36 -24.59 10.68 13.91
N GLN A 37 -23.46 10.55 14.60
CA GLN A 37 -23.07 11.46 15.68
C GLN A 37 -21.89 12.31 15.23
N ASP A 38 -21.89 13.59 15.59
CA ASP A 38 -20.68 14.40 15.49
C ASP A 38 -19.78 14.14 16.71
N ARG A 39 -18.57 13.67 16.44
CA ARG A 39 -17.59 13.28 17.47
C ARG A 39 -16.32 14.09 17.42
N ILE A 40 -16.12 14.90 16.38
CA ILE A 40 -14.90 15.68 16.26
C ILE A 40 -15.04 16.94 17.11
N VAL A 41 -14.11 17.11 18.04
CA VAL A 41 -14.02 18.29 18.92
C VAL A 41 -12.66 18.95 18.73
N ASP A 42 -12.58 20.23 19.09
CA ASP A 42 -11.33 20.96 19.05
C ASP A 42 -10.31 20.35 20.02
N LEU A 43 -9.04 20.29 19.59
CA LEU A 43 -7.96 19.69 20.37
C LEU A 43 -7.77 20.36 21.75
N GLU A 44 -8.15 21.63 21.88
CA GLU A 44 -8.01 22.43 23.11
C GLU A 44 -9.09 22.15 24.17
N THR A 45 -10.15 21.42 23.80
CA THR A 45 -11.20 21.00 24.74
C THR A 45 -10.71 19.87 25.65
N ASP A 46 -11.31 19.73 26.84
CA ASP A 46 -10.95 18.65 27.77
C ASP A 46 -11.10 17.27 27.10
N GLU A 47 -12.16 17.05 26.32
CA GLU A 47 -12.37 15.81 25.58
C GLU A 47 -11.34 15.61 24.46
N GLY A 48 -10.97 16.69 23.76
CA GLY A 48 -9.97 16.67 22.70
C GLY A 48 -8.57 16.33 23.21
N VAL A 49 -8.18 16.92 24.33
CA VAL A 49 -6.92 16.62 25.03
C VAL A 49 -6.95 15.19 25.58
N PHE A 50 -8.06 14.78 26.21
CA PHE A 50 -8.23 13.43 26.76
C PHE A 50 -8.06 12.36 25.67
N TYR A 51 -8.68 12.55 24.50
CA TYR A 51 -8.48 11.65 23.37
C TYR A 51 -7.02 11.62 22.91
N ALA A 52 -6.44 12.78 22.63
CA ALA A 52 -5.10 12.86 22.03
C ALA A 52 -4.01 12.31 22.95
N GLN A 53 -4.09 12.57 24.25
CA GLN A 53 -3.03 12.24 25.21
C GLN A 53 -3.21 10.90 25.92
N LEU A 54 -4.45 10.42 26.08
CA LEU A 54 -4.72 9.21 26.88
C LEU A 54 -5.34 8.08 26.04
N VAL A 55 -6.33 8.36 25.20
CA VAL A 55 -7.03 7.32 24.43
C VAL A 55 -6.23 6.88 23.21
N LYS A 56 -5.77 7.84 22.40
CA LYS A 56 -5.06 7.56 21.15
C LYS A 56 -3.81 6.69 21.37
N PRO A 57 -2.96 6.91 22.39
CA PRO A 57 -1.84 6.02 22.67
C PRO A 57 -2.27 4.57 22.96
N ILE A 58 -3.41 4.35 23.64
CA ILE A 58 -3.94 3.01 23.89
C ILE A 58 -4.38 2.36 22.58
N LEU A 59 -5.14 3.08 21.76
CA LEU A 59 -5.57 2.59 20.44
C LEU A 59 -4.36 2.23 19.57
N ASP A 60 -3.35 3.08 19.53
CA ASP A 60 -2.13 2.89 18.73
C ASP A 60 -1.36 1.64 19.15
N ASN A 61 -1.15 1.46 20.46
CA ASN A 61 -0.36 0.34 20.98
C ASN A 61 -1.14 -0.99 21.05
N ARG A 62 -2.46 -0.95 21.24
CA ARG A 62 -3.27 -2.15 21.54
C ARG A 62 -4.16 -2.59 20.39
N CYS A 63 -4.53 -1.69 19.48
CA CYS A 63 -5.55 -1.97 18.46
C CYS A 63 -5.04 -1.77 17.03
N VAL A 64 -4.31 -0.68 16.77
CA VAL A 64 -3.89 -0.26 15.43
C VAL A 64 -2.93 -1.24 14.78
N VAL A 65 -2.15 -2.01 15.55
CA VAL A 65 -1.29 -3.09 15.02
C VAL A 65 -2.10 -4.10 14.18
N CYS A 66 -3.34 -4.38 14.58
CA CYS A 66 -4.27 -5.26 13.83
C CYS A 66 -5.21 -4.47 12.90
N HIS A 67 -5.52 -3.23 13.24
CA HIS A 67 -6.54 -2.39 12.60
C HIS A 67 -5.96 -1.19 11.82
N GLY A 68 -4.72 -1.33 11.32
CA GLY A 68 -3.99 -0.22 10.71
C GLY A 68 -3.96 -0.26 9.18
N CYS A 69 -3.83 -1.44 8.57
CA CYS A 69 -3.62 -1.62 7.13
C CYS A 69 -4.83 -2.27 6.44
N ASN A 70 -4.86 -2.34 5.11
CA ASN A 70 -5.98 -2.84 4.31
C ASN A 70 -6.30 -4.34 4.56
N ASP A 71 -5.43 -5.05 5.28
CA ASP A 71 -5.65 -6.41 5.78
C ASP A 71 -6.45 -6.45 7.08
N ALA A 72 -6.80 -5.28 7.65
CA ALA A 72 -7.56 -5.18 8.90
C ALA A 72 -8.85 -6.01 8.85
N PRO A 73 -9.13 -6.81 9.89
CA PRO A 73 -10.38 -7.58 9.98
C PRO A 73 -11.60 -6.68 9.81
N CYS A 74 -12.54 -7.10 8.96
CA CYS A 74 -13.77 -6.36 8.68
C CYS A 74 -13.53 -4.92 8.19
N GLN A 75 -12.39 -4.65 7.55
CA GLN A 75 -11.94 -3.31 7.16
C GLN A 75 -11.94 -2.26 8.28
N LEU A 76 -12.03 -2.68 9.55
CA LEU A 76 -12.09 -1.76 10.68
C LEU A 76 -10.73 -1.09 10.84
N LYS A 77 -10.70 0.24 10.69
CA LYS A 77 -9.49 1.05 10.84
C LYS A 77 -9.58 1.87 12.11
N LEU A 78 -8.59 1.76 12.98
CA LEU A 78 -8.57 2.48 14.26
C LEU A 78 -7.45 3.52 14.35
N SER A 79 -6.73 3.73 13.25
CA SER A 79 -5.54 4.59 13.18
C SER A 79 -5.85 6.08 13.10
N SER A 80 -7.11 6.49 12.97
CA SER A 80 -7.54 7.89 12.88
C SER A 80 -8.99 8.05 13.35
N PRO A 81 -9.42 9.25 13.78
CA PRO A 81 -10.82 9.52 14.11
C PRO A 81 -11.79 9.15 12.98
N GLU A 82 -11.44 9.51 11.73
CA GLU A 82 -12.24 9.20 10.54
C GLU A 82 -12.34 7.69 10.28
N GLY A 83 -11.27 6.92 10.59
CA GLY A 83 -11.29 5.47 10.51
C GLY A 83 -12.23 4.83 11.54
N ILE A 84 -12.19 5.33 12.78
CA ILE A 84 -13.01 4.82 13.88
C ILE A 84 -14.50 5.09 13.57
N ASP A 85 -14.84 6.32 13.17
CA ASP A 85 -16.23 6.72 12.94
C ASP A 85 -16.80 6.14 11.63
N ARG A 86 -15.95 5.91 10.61
CA ARG A 86 -16.31 5.08 9.45
C ARG A 86 -16.85 3.72 9.88
N GLY A 87 -16.23 3.09 10.88
CA GLY A 87 -16.60 1.78 11.38
C GLY A 87 -16.11 0.63 10.50
N TYR A 88 -16.90 -0.44 10.40
CA TYR A 88 -16.48 -1.70 9.77
C TYR A 88 -17.33 -2.07 8.56
N SER A 89 -16.79 -2.93 7.69
CA SER A 89 -17.50 -3.52 6.57
C SER A 89 -17.15 -5.00 6.42
N ARG A 90 -18.14 -5.82 6.03
CA ARG A 90 -17.94 -7.25 5.73
C ARG A 90 -17.25 -7.49 4.39
N ALA A 91 -17.16 -6.47 3.55
CA ALA A 91 -16.51 -6.60 2.26
C ALA A 91 -15.02 -6.94 2.47
N GLN A 92 -14.53 -7.97 1.79
CA GLN A 92 -13.11 -8.28 1.80
C GLN A 92 -12.39 -7.40 0.79
N ILE A 93 -11.27 -6.78 1.17
CA ILE A 93 -10.40 -6.04 0.23
C ILE A 93 -9.59 -7.04 -0.58
N TYR A 94 -8.76 -7.84 0.09
CA TYR A 94 -8.00 -8.93 -0.53
C TYR A 94 -8.88 -10.16 -0.77
N ASN A 95 -9.48 -10.26 -1.96
CA ASN A 95 -10.26 -11.40 -2.38
C ASN A 95 -9.75 -11.97 -3.71
N ALA A 96 -8.94 -13.03 -3.63
CA ALA A 96 -8.36 -13.71 -4.79
C ALA A 96 -9.37 -14.51 -5.63
N SER A 97 -10.65 -14.56 -5.24
CA SER A 97 -11.72 -15.19 -6.02
C SER A 97 -12.63 -14.20 -6.75
N ARG A 98 -12.37 -12.88 -6.63
CA ARG A 98 -13.24 -11.85 -7.18
C ARG A 98 -13.12 -11.77 -8.72
N LEU A 99 -14.24 -11.90 -9.42
CA LEU A 99 -14.29 -11.86 -10.89
C LEU A 99 -14.21 -10.43 -11.46
N THR A 100 -14.73 -9.44 -10.76
CA THR A 100 -14.76 -8.03 -11.18
C THR A 100 -14.13 -7.16 -10.10
N ALA A 101 -13.57 -6.00 -10.42
CA ALA A 101 -13.06 -5.07 -9.40
C ALA A 101 -14.18 -4.64 -8.44
N SER A 102 -13.84 -4.40 -7.17
CA SER A 102 -14.76 -3.80 -6.20
C SER A 102 -14.55 -2.28 -6.11
N PRO A 103 -15.60 -1.49 -5.80
CA PRO A 103 -15.41 -0.07 -5.53
C PRO A 103 -14.40 0.15 -4.38
N PRO A 104 -13.48 1.12 -4.51
CA PRO A 104 -12.46 1.37 -3.50
C PRO A 104 -13.07 2.01 -2.24
N THR A 105 -12.43 1.72 -1.09
CA THR A 105 -12.85 2.15 0.25
C THR A 105 -11.68 2.69 1.09
N ARG A 106 -10.75 3.39 0.46
CA ARG A 106 -9.60 4.07 1.08
C ARG A 106 -10.07 5.26 1.90
N LEU A 107 -9.55 5.37 3.13
CA LEU A 107 -9.81 6.52 4.00
C LEU A 107 -9.29 7.80 3.34
N PHE A 108 -10.00 8.91 3.55
CA PHE A 108 -9.66 10.25 3.05
C PHE A 108 -9.67 10.42 1.52
N GLU A 109 -10.12 9.40 0.78
CA GLU A 109 -10.13 9.38 -0.69
C GLU A 109 -11.51 9.08 -1.22
N ASP A 110 -12.06 7.91 -0.85
CA ASP A 110 -13.27 7.41 -1.51
C ASP A 110 -14.56 7.88 -0.82
N ALA A 111 -14.44 8.46 0.38
CA ALA A 111 -15.48 9.20 1.12
C ALA A 111 -14.84 10.06 2.23
N HIS A 112 -15.50 11.18 2.57
CA HIS A 112 -15.03 12.21 3.48
C HIS A 112 -15.95 12.41 4.70
N THR A 113 -17.16 11.86 4.70
CA THR A 113 -18.09 11.94 5.84
C THR A 113 -18.59 10.57 6.28
N THR A 114 -19.01 10.47 7.54
CA THR A 114 -19.60 9.24 8.09
C THR A 114 -20.84 8.82 7.32
N GLY A 115 -21.66 9.77 6.87
CA GLY A 115 -22.85 9.48 6.06
C GLY A 115 -22.55 8.85 4.70
N GLU A 116 -21.49 9.32 4.04
CA GLU A 116 -21.02 8.69 2.80
C GLU A 116 -20.54 7.25 3.04
N TRP A 117 -19.87 6.99 4.16
CA TRP A 117 -19.45 5.64 4.53
C TRP A 117 -20.63 4.71 4.83
N ARG A 118 -21.68 5.20 5.52
CA ARG A 118 -22.93 4.44 5.72
C ARG A 118 -23.57 4.08 4.38
N THR A 119 -23.59 5.00 3.42
CA THR A 119 -24.08 4.77 2.05
C THR A 119 -23.26 3.70 1.32
N LYS A 120 -21.96 3.59 1.61
CA LYS A 120 -21.07 2.53 1.11
C LYS A 120 -21.18 1.20 1.90
N GLY A 121 -22.16 1.08 2.81
CA GLY A 121 -22.44 -0.15 3.54
C GLY A 121 -21.53 -0.40 4.75
N PHE A 122 -20.83 0.61 5.24
CA PHE A 122 -20.14 0.52 6.52
C PHE A 122 -21.13 0.64 7.68
N SER A 123 -20.88 -0.10 8.75
CA SER A 123 -21.66 -0.10 9.99
C SER A 123 -20.85 0.50 11.14
N PRO A 124 -21.50 1.20 12.09
CA PRO A 124 -20.79 1.83 13.20
C PRO A 124 -20.18 0.79 14.15
N VAL A 125 -19.03 1.13 14.74
CA VAL A 125 -18.48 0.42 15.91
C VAL A 125 -18.73 1.16 17.23
N LEU A 126 -19.08 2.44 17.13
CA LEU A 126 -19.47 3.30 18.25
C LEU A 126 -21.00 3.39 18.33
N ASN A 127 -21.55 3.77 19.48
CA ASN A 127 -23.00 3.90 19.63
C ASN A 127 -23.54 5.08 18.82
N GLU A 128 -24.44 4.82 17.87
CA GLU A 128 -25.17 5.84 17.10
C GLU A 128 -26.59 6.12 17.63
N ARG A 129 -27.00 5.53 18.75
CA ARG A 129 -28.31 5.80 19.38
C ARG A 129 -28.21 6.93 20.40
N GLN A 130 -29.11 6.98 21.38
CA GLN A 130 -29.02 7.92 22.49
C GLN A 130 -27.61 7.96 23.08
N GLN A 131 -27.04 9.16 23.25
CA GLN A 131 -25.68 9.35 23.75
C GLN A 131 -25.63 9.47 25.29
N SER A 132 -26.25 8.53 26.01
CA SER A 132 -26.06 8.40 27.46
C SER A 132 -24.87 7.47 27.76
N ALA A 133 -24.24 7.60 28.93
CA ALA A 133 -23.11 6.75 29.32
C ALA A 133 -23.44 5.25 29.21
N GLU A 134 -24.60 4.85 29.73
CA GLU A 134 -25.10 3.47 29.64
C GLU A 134 -25.31 3.02 28.19
N ALA A 135 -26.02 3.81 27.39
CA ALA A 135 -26.30 3.46 25.99
C ALA A 135 -25.01 3.38 25.17
N ASN A 136 -24.04 4.25 25.43
CA ASN A 136 -22.76 4.26 24.74
C ASN A 136 -21.95 2.98 24.99
N LEU A 137 -21.98 2.45 26.22
CA LEU A 137 -21.28 1.21 26.58
C LEU A 137 -22.06 -0.03 26.11
N LEU A 138 -23.38 -0.05 26.29
CA LEU A 138 -24.20 -1.22 25.95
C LEU A 138 -24.51 -1.36 24.46
N SER A 139 -24.55 -0.25 23.72
CA SER A 139 -24.85 -0.22 22.28
C SER A 139 -23.64 0.11 21.40
N GLY A 140 -22.43 0.19 21.97
CA GLY A 140 -21.18 0.40 21.23
C GLY A 140 -20.43 -0.91 21.03
N LEU A 141 -20.29 -1.39 19.79
CA LEU A 141 -19.59 -2.64 19.49
C LEU A 141 -18.15 -2.66 20.01
N LEU A 142 -17.41 -1.54 19.88
CA LEU A 142 -16.04 -1.43 20.40
C LEU A 142 -15.98 -1.64 21.92
N SER A 143 -16.91 -1.03 22.67
CA SER A 143 -17.01 -1.22 24.13
C SER A 143 -17.28 -2.68 24.46
N ARG A 144 -18.26 -3.28 23.78
CA ARG A 144 -18.65 -4.69 23.99
C ARG A 144 -17.53 -5.68 23.68
N MET A 145 -16.74 -5.44 22.63
CA MET A 145 -15.57 -6.28 22.31
C MET A 145 -14.45 -6.19 23.35
N ILE A 146 -14.21 -4.99 23.92
CA ILE A 146 -13.24 -4.79 25.01
C ILE A 146 -13.73 -5.45 26.29
N GLN A 147 -15.01 -5.31 26.61
CA GLN A 147 -15.63 -5.96 27.77
C GLN A 147 -15.55 -7.49 27.67
N LEU A 148 -15.86 -8.06 26.50
CA LEU A 148 -15.77 -9.51 26.26
C LEU A 148 -14.37 -10.05 26.59
N LYS A 149 -13.33 -9.31 26.22
CA LYS A 149 -11.94 -9.67 26.52
C LYS A 149 -11.65 -9.68 28.01
N ARG A 150 -12.20 -8.72 28.75
CA ARG A 150 -12.02 -8.61 30.19
C ARG A 150 -12.77 -9.71 30.95
N GLU A 151 -13.95 -10.08 30.46
CA GLU A 151 -14.77 -11.16 31.03
C GLU A 151 -14.17 -12.55 30.73
N ASN A 152 -13.42 -12.67 29.63
CA ASN A 152 -12.77 -13.91 29.17
C ASN A 152 -11.27 -13.66 28.91
N PRO A 153 -10.45 -13.50 29.97
CA PRO A 153 -9.01 -13.25 29.83
C PRO A 153 -8.29 -14.44 29.18
N LEU A 154 -7.07 -14.21 28.70
CA LEU A 154 -6.28 -15.29 28.09
C LEU A 154 -5.98 -16.41 29.10
N PRO A 155 -5.87 -17.66 28.63
CA PRO A 155 -5.34 -18.74 29.46
C PRO A 155 -3.90 -18.42 29.90
N GLN A 156 -3.55 -18.80 31.13
CA GLN A 156 -2.21 -18.63 31.69
C GLN A 156 -1.26 -19.72 31.16
N THR A 157 -0.92 -19.62 29.87
CA THR A 157 -0.07 -20.58 29.14
C THR A 157 0.92 -19.84 28.24
N ASP A 158 2.14 -20.38 28.08
CA ASP A 158 3.19 -19.77 27.25
C ASP A 158 2.80 -19.69 25.76
N ILE A 159 2.03 -20.67 25.27
CA ILE A 159 1.55 -20.74 23.90
C ILE A 159 0.03 -20.90 23.94
N LEU A 160 -0.67 -20.03 23.21
CA LEU A 160 -2.13 -20.08 23.14
C LEU A 160 -2.60 -21.39 22.46
N PRO A 161 -3.73 -21.96 22.90
CA PRO A 161 -4.32 -23.15 22.28
C PRO A 161 -4.63 -22.95 20.79
N ALA A 162 -4.73 -24.06 20.05
CA ALA A 162 -5.00 -24.05 18.62
C ALA A 162 -6.35 -23.41 18.23
N ASP A 163 -7.28 -23.28 19.18
CA ASP A 163 -8.57 -22.61 18.99
C ASP A 163 -8.41 -21.11 18.66
N TYR A 164 -7.28 -20.49 19.07
CA TYR A 164 -6.90 -19.15 18.63
C TYR A 164 -6.37 -19.17 17.20
N ASN A 165 -7.28 -18.97 16.24
CA ASN A 165 -6.94 -18.99 14.83
C ASN A 165 -6.28 -17.67 14.36
N PHE A 166 -4.95 -17.67 14.26
CA PHE A 166 -4.14 -16.57 13.70
C PHE A 166 -3.87 -16.68 12.19
N SER A 167 -4.51 -17.64 11.50
CA SER A 167 -4.29 -17.79 10.06
C SER A 167 -4.76 -16.55 9.30
N LEU A 168 -3.95 -16.13 8.32
CA LEU A 168 -4.24 -14.95 7.50
C LEU A 168 -5.53 -15.11 6.67
N ASN A 169 -5.93 -16.35 6.37
CA ASN A 169 -7.10 -16.69 5.54
C ASN A 169 -8.34 -17.08 6.36
N ARG A 170 -8.36 -16.80 7.67
CA ARG A 170 -9.54 -17.09 8.50
C ARG A 170 -10.79 -16.39 7.97
N ALA A 171 -11.94 -17.07 8.04
CA ALA A 171 -13.21 -16.45 7.72
C ALA A 171 -13.47 -15.29 8.68
N GLN A 172 -13.80 -14.11 8.14
CA GLN A 172 -14.07 -12.93 8.95
C GLN A 172 -15.53 -12.96 9.43
N ILE A 173 -15.73 -12.81 10.74
CA ILE A 173 -17.05 -12.65 11.36
C ILE A 173 -17.13 -11.22 11.87
N CYS A 174 -18.04 -10.44 11.29
CA CYS A 174 -18.21 -9.02 11.62
C CYS A 174 -19.60 -8.81 12.24
N PRO A 175 -19.76 -9.02 13.56
CA PRO A 175 -21.03 -8.86 14.24
C PRO A 175 -21.45 -7.38 14.25
N GLY A 176 -22.74 -7.12 14.07
CA GLY A 176 -23.33 -5.85 14.46
C GLY A 176 -23.68 -5.87 15.95
N ILE A 177 -23.88 -4.70 16.54
CA ILE A 177 -24.25 -4.61 17.96
C ILE A 177 -25.55 -5.38 18.26
N GLU A 178 -26.48 -5.39 17.32
CA GLU A 178 -27.77 -6.08 17.44
C GLU A 178 -27.63 -7.60 17.55
N ASN A 179 -26.52 -8.17 17.05
CA ASN A 179 -26.25 -9.61 17.12
C ASN A 179 -25.08 -9.94 18.07
N PHE A 180 -24.60 -8.97 18.85
CA PHE A 180 -23.39 -9.12 19.65
C PHE A 180 -23.52 -10.20 20.73
N THR A 181 -24.65 -10.28 21.43
CA THR A 181 -24.85 -11.28 22.50
C THR A 181 -24.64 -12.69 21.97
N ARG A 182 -25.28 -13.03 20.84
CA ARG A 182 -25.08 -14.34 20.20
C ARG A 182 -23.62 -14.55 19.78
N PHE A 183 -22.99 -13.53 19.22
CA PHE A 183 -21.58 -13.62 18.86
C PHE A 183 -20.68 -13.90 20.07
N ALA A 184 -20.92 -13.24 21.21
CA ALA A 184 -20.18 -13.45 22.45
C ALA A 184 -20.40 -14.85 23.02
N ASP A 185 -21.64 -15.37 22.93
CA ASP A 185 -21.95 -16.74 23.36
C ASP A 185 -21.26 -17.80 22.48
N ASP A 186 -21.25 -17.58 21.15
CA ASP A 186 -20.64 -18.49 20.17
C ASP A 186 -19.09 -18.38 20.17
N HIS A 187 -18.53 -17.23 20.59
CA HIS A 187 -17.10 -16.90 20.53
C HIS A 187 -16.60 -16.12 21.77
N PRO A 188 -16.66 -16.71 22.98
CA PRO A 188 -16.35 -15.99 24.23
C PRO A 188 -14.90 -15.50 24.33
N ASP A 189 -13.97 -16.21 23.70
CA ASP A 189 -12.52 -15.93 23.69
C ASP A 189 -12.10 -14.91 22.60
N TRP A 190 -13.05 -14.40 21.80
CA TRP A 190 -12.79 -13.51 20.66
C TRP A 190 -12.82 -12.01 21.02
N GLY A 191 -12.84 -11.68 22.32
CA GLY A 191 -12.69 -10.31 22.79
C GLY A 191 -11.41 -9.64 22.27
N MET A 192 -11.45 -8.31 22.14
CA MET A 192 -10.31 -7.52 21.65
C MET A 192 -9.55 -6.86 22.82
N PRO A 193 -8.20 -6.81 22.80
CA PRO A 193 -7.31 -7.27 21.72
C PRO A 193 -7.24 -8.80 21.57
N PHE A 194 -7.50 -9.31 20.37
CA PHE A 194 -7.60 -10.75 20.09
C PHE A 194 -6.23 -11.42 20.17
N GLY A 195 -6.13 -12.52 20.94
CA GLY A 195 -4.88 -13.27 21.10
C GLY A 195 -3.73 -12.51 21.79
N LEU A 196 -4.02 -11.33 22.34
CA LEU A 196 -3.11 -10.54 23.17
C LEU A 196 -3.70 -10.38 24.58
N PRO A 197 -2.91 -10.02 25.60
CA PRO A 197 -3.43 -9.74 26.94
C PRO A 197 -4.51 -8.66 26.93
N GLU A 198 -5.45 -8.73 27.88
CA GLU A 198 -6.42 -7.67 28.12
C GLU A 198 -5.74 -6.33 28.45
N LEU A 199 -6.49 -5.23 28.27
CA LEU A 199 -6.05 -3.91 28.71
C LEU A 199 -5.76 -3.94 30.21
N SER A 200 -4.72 -3.24 30.65
CA SER A 200 -4.51 -2.99 32.08
C SER A 200 -5.71 -2.25 32.65
N ILE A 201 -5.86 -2.28 33.99
CA ILE A 201 -6.99 -1.63 34.66
C ILE A 201 -7.09 -0.15 34.25
N THR A 202 -5.97 0.59 34.27
CA THR A 202 -5.92 2.00 33.87
C THR A 202 -6.29 2.23 32.40
N GLU A 203 -5.78 1.38 31.50
CA GLU A 203 -6.11 1.48 30.07
C GLU A 203 -7.61 1.20 29.84
N TYR A 204 -8.16 0.17 30.49
CA TYR A 204 -9.57 -0.15 30.39
C TYR A 204 -10.44 1.01 30.89
N GLU A 205 -10.16 1.54 32.09
CA GLU A 205 -10.93 2.66 32.66
C GLU A 205 -10.86 3.91 31.78
N THR A 206 -9.71 4.17 31.15
CA THR A 206 -9.53 5.25 30.18
C THR A 206 -10.42 5.05 28.95
N MET A 207 -10.41 3.83 28.38
CA MET A 207 -11.24 3.47 27.22
C MET A 207 -12.73 3.50 27.57
N GLU A 208 -13.13 2.98 28.72
CA GLU A 208 -14.51 2.97 29.20
C GLU A 208 -15.02 4.40 29.41
N ARG A 209 -14.25 5.27 30.07
CA ARG A 209 -14.59 6.69 30.25
C ARG A 209 -14.77 7.39 28.91
N TRP A 210 -13.85 7.17 27.96
CA TRP A 210 -13.95 7.74 26.61
C TRP A 210 -15.21 7.27 25.87
N LEU A 211 -15.46 5.96 25.88
CA LEU A 211 -16.60 5.36 25.20
C LEU A 211 -17.92 5.82 25.83
N ALA A 212 -18.02 5.80 27.16
CA ALA A 212 -19.18 6.30 27.90
C ALA A 212 -19.48 7.77 27.61
N ALA A 213 -18.46 8.60 27.40
CA ALA A 213 -18.61 10.02 27.03
C ALA A 213 -18.98 10.24 25.53
N GLY A 214 -19.33 9.17 24.80
CA GLY A 214 -19.70 9.27 23.39
C GLY A 214 -18.50 9.33 22.45
N ALA A 215 -17.33 8.85 22.90
CA ALA A 215 -16.14 8.66 22.08
C ALA A 215 -15.75 9.91 21.28
N LYS A 216 -15.72 11.07 21.95
CA LYS A 216 -15.25 12.33 21.35
C LYS A 216 -13.77 12.23 20.98
N MET A 217 -13.39 12.78 19.83
CA MET A 217 -12.07 12.65 19.24
C MET A 217 -11.60 14.00 18.72
N SER A 218 -10.29 14.23 18.69
CA SER A 218 -9.70 15.44 18.14
C SER A 218 -8.88 15.14 16.89
N GLN A 219 -8.79 16.14 16.03
CA GLN A 219 -7.83 16.15 14.93
C GLN A 219 -6.41 16.44 15.46
N PRO A 220 -5.36 16.06 14.73
CA PRO A 220 -4.00 16.49 15.06
C PRO A 220 -3.91 18.01 15.14
N ALA A 221 -2.93 18.51 15.90
CA ALA A 221 -2.67 19.94 16.00
C ALA A 221 -2.50 20.59 14.61
N PRO A 222 -2.86 21.87 14.44
CA PRO A 222 -2.57 22.59 13.20
C PRO A 222 -1.08 22.59 12.87
N LEU A 223 -0.74 22.77 11.59
CA LEU A 223 0.65 22.91 11.16
C LEU A 223 1.28 24.17 11.78
N THR A 224 2.55 24.06 12.19
CA THR A 224 3.33 25.22 12.61
C THR A 224 3.63 26.14 11.42
N GLU A 225 3.96 27.42 11.67
CA GLU A 225 4.30 28.35 10.58
C GLU A 225 5.49 27.88 9.75
N GLN A 226 6.49 27.25 10.38
CA GLN A 226 7.62 26.68 9.66
C GLN A 226 7.19 25.49 8.78
N GLN A 227 6.32 24.59 9.27
CA GLN A 227 5.77 23.50 8.45
C GLN A 227 4.99 24.05 7.24
N LYS A 228 4.20 25.10 7.42
CA LYS A 228 3.47 25.77 6.33
C LYS A 228 4.42 26.35 5.29
N GLN A 229 5.48 27.04 5.70
CA GLN A 229 6.50 27.57 4.79
C GLN A 229 7.22 26.47 4.00
N MET A 230 7.48 25.33 4.62
CA MET A 230 8.09 24.18 3.94
C MET A 230 7.14 23.57 2.93
N VAL A 231 5.85 23.41 3.29
CA VAL A 231 4.80 23.00 2.35
C VAL A 231 4.74 23.96 1.16
N GLU A 232 4.67 25.27 1.40
CA GLU A 232 4.63 26.29 0.34
C GLU A 232 5.86 26.25 -0.58
N THR A 233 7.05 26.04 -0.03
CA THR A 233 8.29 25.94 -0.81
C THR A 233 8.23 24.76 -1.77
N TRP A 234 7.81 23.58 -1.28
CA TRP A 234 7.71 22.37 -2.09
C TRP A 234 6.57 22.44 -3.11
N GLU A 235 5.40 22.94 -2.71
CA GLU A 235 4.27 23.12 -3.61
C GLU A 235 4.60 24.14 -4.71
N SER A 236 5.32 25.22 -4.40
CA SER A 236 5.79 26.19 -5.40
C SER A 236 6.73 25.53 -6.42
N PHE A 237 7.67 24.70 -5.97
CA PHE A 237 8.58 23.98 -6.86
C PHE A 237 7.86 22.97 -7.77
N LEU A 238 6.94 22.19 -7.21
CA LEU A 238 6.22 21.14 -7.95
C LEU A 238 5.17 21.69 -8.93
N ASN A 239 4.70 22.93 -8.74
CA ASN A 239 3.59 23.49 -9.53
C ASN A 239 4.00 24.65 -10.45
N GLN A 240 5.25 24.65 -10.95
CA GLN A 240 5.68 25.60 -11.99
C GLN A 240 5.04 25.28 -13.35
N ASP A 241 4.74 26.31 -14.15
CA ASP A 241 3.91 26.19 -15.35
C ASP A 241 4.58 25.47 -16.54
N SER A 242 5.92 25.45 -16.61
CA SER A 242 6.64 24.88 -17.75
C SER A 242 6.33 23.38 -17.94
N ASN A 243 6.30 22.92 -19.19
CA ASN A 243 6.08 21.50 -19.50
C ASN A 243 7.09 20.56 -18.83
N LYS A 244 8.36 20.98 -18.68
CA LYS A 244 9.38 20.21 -17.93
C LYS A 244 8.95 19.97 -16.49
N HIS A 245 8.56 21.03 -15.77
CA HIS A 245 8.12 20.91 -14.38
C HIS A 245 6.84 20.07 -14.27
N ARG A 246 5.85 20.29 -15.13
CA ARG A 246 4.60 19.52 -15.12
C ARG A 246 4.84 18.02 -15.37
N LEU A 247 5.71 17.67 -16.32
CA LEU A 247 6.07 16.28 -16.61
C LEU A 247 6.87 15.65 -15.46
N MET A 248 7.83 16.38 -14.89
CA MET A 248 8.58 15.95 -13.71
C MET A 248 7.65 15.70 -12.53
N SER A 249 6.77 16.64 -12.19
CA SER A 249 5.91 16.51 -11.01
C SER A 249 4.92 15.37 -11.15
N ARG A 250 4.44 15.08 -12.37
CA ARG A 250 3.68 13.87 -12.66
C ARG A 250 4.49 12.61 -12.38
N TYR A 251 5.70 12.54 -12.92
CA TYR A 251 6.62 11.41 -12.69
C TYR A 251 6.91 11.21 -11.20
N VAL A 252 7.25 12.28 -10.50
CA VAL A 252 7.55 12.26 -9.05
C VAL A 252 6.34 11.81 -8.25
N TYR A 253 5.14 12.31 -8.55
CA TYR A 253 3.92 11.89 -7.87
C TYR A 253 3.64 10.39 -8.07
N GLU A 254 3.72 9.89 -9.30
CA GLU A 254 3.51 8.46 -9.61
C GLU A 254 4.54 7.55 -8.90
N HIS A 255 5.65 8.11 -8.42
CA HIS A 255 6.68 7.42 -7.64
C HIS A 255 6.61 7.64 -6.13
N LEU A 256 6.04 8.76 -5.67
CA LEU A 256 6.05 9.18 -4.27
C LEU A 256 4.67 9.22 -3.57
N PHE A 257 3.59 8.79 -4.23
CA PHE A 257 2.23 8.89 -3.67
C PHE A 257 1.94 7.98 -2.46
N LEU A 258 2.77 6.98 -2.17
CA LEU A 258 2.65 6.10 -0.99
C LEU A 258 3.65 6.46 0.13
N GLN A 259 4.49 7.46 -0.10
CA GLN A 259 5.61 7.78 0.77
C GLN A 259 5.16 8.74 1.84
N HIS A 260 5.65 8.53 3.06
CA HIS A 260 5.48 9.47 4.16
C HIS A 260 6.62 10.50 4.06
N LEU A 261 6.30 11.64 3.51
CA LEU A 261 7.24 12.74 3.30
C LEU A 261 7.50 13.44 4.64
N TYR A 262 8.76 13.73 4.96
CA TYR A 262 9.12 14.46 6.18
C TYR A 262 10.16 15.53 5.90
N PHE A 263 10.17 16.54 6.76
CA PHE A 263 11.02 17.71 6.65
C PHE A 263 12.18 17.61 7.65
N ASP A 264 13.42 17.49 7.16
CA ASP A 264 14.61 17.24 8.00
C ASP A 264 14.86 18.40 8.98
N GLU A 265 14.56 19.63 8.56
CA GLU A 265 14.64 20.82 9.42
C GLU A 265 13.64 20.80 10.60
N GLN A 266 12.70 19.83 10.63
CA GLN A 266 11.67 19.64 11.66
C GLN A 266 11.29 18.16 11.83
N ASP A 267 12.23 17.29 12.14
CA ASP A 267 11.93 15.88 12.46
C ASP A 267 11.24 15.76 13.84
N ASP A 268 9.99 16.23 13.91
CA ASP A 268 9.08 16.15 15.05
C ASP A 268 8.11 14.96 14.97
N GLY A 269 8.32 14.07 13.99
CA GLY A 269 7.42 12.95 13.68
C GLY A 269 6.19 13.33 12.84
N THR A 270 6.10 14.55 12.31
CA THR A 270 5.05 14.93 11.35
C THR A 270 5.40 14.48 9.94
N PHE A 271 4.48 13.70 9.35
CA PHE A 271 4.59 13.24 7.97
C PHE A 271 3.53 13.87 7.07
N PHE A 272 3.81 13.91 5.78
CA PHE A 272 2.95 14.45 4.74
C PHE A 272 2.81 13.44 3.60
N ASN A 273 1.67 13.47 2.91
CA ASN A 273 1.42 12.73 1.69
C ASN A 273 1.38 13.69 0.51
N LEU A 274 1.94 13.26 -0.63
CA LEU A 274 1.82 13.98 -1.89
C LEU A 274 0.53 13.55 -2.62
N VAL A 275 -0.34 14.51 -2.91
CA VAL A 275 -1.62 14.25 -3.57
C VAL A 275 -1.82 15.11 -4.82
N ARG A 276 -2.62 14.62 -5.76
CA ARG A 276 -3.18 15.45 -6.84
C ARG A 276 -4.36 16.26 -6.33
N SER A 277 -4.47 17.50 -6.75
CA SER A 277 -5.53 18.44 -6.39
C SER A 277 -6.06 19.18 -7.62
N SER A 278 -7.36 19.44 -7.65
CA SER A 278 -7.99 20.30 -8.66
C SER A 278 -7.85 21.79 -8.33
N THR A 279 -7.33 22.14 -7.15
CA THR A 279 -7.12 23.52 -6.68
C THR A 279 -5.63 23.84 -6.44
N PRO A 280 -5.18 25.06 -6.81
CA PRO A 280 -3.78 25.48 -6.69
C PRO A 280 -3.34 25.75 -5.24
N PRO A 281 -2.02 25.84 -4.98
CA PRO A 281 -1.48 26.37 -3.73
C PRO A 281 -2.14 27.69 -3.31
N GLY A 282 -2.34 27.88 -2.00
CA GLY A 282 -3.10 29.01 -1.44
C GLY A 282 -4.61 28.79 -1.35
N GLN A 283 -5.16 27.73 -1.96
CA GLN A 283 -6.54 27.29 -1.77
C GLN A 283 -6.62 25.97 -1.01
N ALA A 284 -7.78 25.71 -0.37
CA ALA A 284 -8.08 24.43 0.25
C ALA A 284 -7.94 23.29 -0.77
N VAL A 285 -7.25 22.23 -0.37
CA VAL A 285 -6.95 21.07 -1.24
C VAL A 285 -8.26 20.37 -1.61
N LYS A 286 -8.52 20.25 -2.92
CA LYS A 286 -9.57 19.40 -3.46
C LYS A 286 -8.93 18.18 -4.10
N ARG A 287 -8.77 17.13 -3.30
CA ARG A 287 -8.04 15.91 -3.68
C ARG A 287 -8.70 15.23 -4.88
N ILE A 288 -7.89 14.78 -5.82
CA ILE A 288 -8.27 13.92 -6.94
C ILE A 288 -7.93 12.48 -6.54
N ALA A 289 -8.95 11.65 -6.36
CA ALA A 289 -8.82 10.26 -5.90
C ALA A 289 -9.16 9.28 -7.02
N THR A 290 -8.18 8.97 -7.85
CA THR A 290 -8.28 7.88 -8.84
C THR A 290 -7.84 6.55 -8.23
N VAL A 291 -8.08 5.42 -8.91
CA VAL A 291 -7.60 4.10 -8.45
C VAL A 291 -6.07 4.06 -8.50
N ARG A 292 -5.48 4.50 -9.62
CA ARG A 292 -4.03 4.54 -9.83
C ARG A 292 -3.54 5.98 -9.96
N PRO A 293 -2.29 6.29 -9.58
CA PRO A 293 -1.76 7.66 -9.66
C PRO A 293 -1.65 8.16 -11.11
N TYR A 294 -1.56 7.26 -12.10
CA TYR A 294 -1.48 7.60 -13.51
C TYR A 294 -2.82 7.60 -14.25
N ASP A 295 -3.93 7.29 -13.58
CA ASP A 295 -5.26 7.37 -14.18
C ASP A 295 -5.64 8.84 -14.46
N ASP A 296 -6.51 9.03 -15.46
CA ASP A 296 -7.02 10.34 -15.86
C ASP A 296 -7.60 11.09 -14.64
N PRO A 297 -7.10 12.28 -14.30
CA PRO A 297 -7.59 13.08 -13.19
C PRO A 297 -8.97 13.71 -13.43
N GLU A 298 -9.51 13.60 -14.65
CA GLU A 298 -10.80 14.16 -15.10
C GLU A 298 -10.91 15.69 -14.94
N VAL A 299 -9.76 16.37 -14.86
CA VAL A 299 -9.65 17.83 -14.78
C VAL A 299 -8.55 18.36 -15.68
N TRP A 300 -8.68 19.61 -16.12
CA TRP A 300 -7.73 20.22 -17.06
C TRP A 300 -6.40 20.58 -16.40
N ASN A 301 -6.45 21.04 -15.15
CA ASN A 301 -5.28 21.44 -14.38
C ASN A 301 -5.17 20.58 -13.11
N VAL A 302 -4.01 19.97 -12.95
CA VAL A 302 -3.64 19.19 -11.77
C VAL A 302 -2.55 19.93 -11.02
N TYR A 303 -2.72 20.04 -9.71
CA TYR A 303 -1.71 20.55 -8.79
C TYR A 303 -1.25 19.44 -7.85
N TYR A 304 0.04 19.42 -7.55
CA TYR A 304 0.65 18.49 -6.61
C TYR A 304 0.78 19.16 -5.25
N ARG A 305 0.02 18.67 -4.27
CA ARG A 305 -0.16 19.32 -2.97
C ARG A 305 0.29 18.39 -1.84
N LEU A 306 0.79 18.96 -0.76
CA LEU A 306 1.17 18.22 0.45
C LEU A 306 0.06 18.32 1.48
N ILE A 307 -0.39 17.17 1.98
CA ILE A 307 -1.35 17.09 3.09
C ILE A 307 -0.72 16.36 4.26
N ARG A 308 -0.99 16.80 5.49
CA ARG A 308 -0.50 16.11 6.70
C ARG A 308 -1.08 14.70 6.77
N GLU A 309 -0.25 13.70 7.07
CA GLU A 309 -0.69 12.35 7.43
C GLU A 309 -1.42 12.42 8.78
N LYS A 310 -2.66 11.93 8.79
CA LYS A 310 -3.54 11.97 9.96
C LYS A 310 -3.59 10.63 10.67
N ALA A 311 -3.37 9.54 9.95
CA ALA A 311 -3.37 8.20 10.50
C ALA A 311 -2.07 7.94 11.27
N THR A 312 -2.17 7.08 12.28
CA THR A 312 -1.00 6.54 12.97
C THR A 312 -0.06 5.87 11.97
N ILE A 313 1.22 6.19 12.09
CA ILE A 313 2.28 5.60 11.28
C ILE A 313 2.46 4.12 11.65
N LEU A 314 2.54 3.25 10.65
CA LEU A 314 2.67 1.80 10.82
C LEU A 314 3.91 1.32 10.09
N ASP A 315 4.67 0.40 10.69
CA ASP A 315 5.83 -0.17 9.99
C ASP A 315 5.44 -0.80 8.64
N LYS A 316 4.26 -1.43 8.54
CA LYS A 316 3.75 -2.05 7.30
C LYS A 316 3.53 -1.06 6.14
N THR A 317 3.25 0.22 6.42
CA THR A 317 2.99 1.25 5.40
C THR A 317 4.06 2.33 5.35
N HIS A 318 4.93 2.40 6.36
CA HIS A 318 5.84 3.52 6.52
C HIS A 318 7.05 3.42 5.59
N ILE A 319 7.08 4.34 4.62
CA ILE A 319 8.18 4.56 3.68
C ILE A 319 8.61 6.03 3.83
N PRO A 320 9.49 6.35 4.79
CA PRO A 320 9.88 7.72 5.07
C PRO A 320 10.73 8.28 3.94
N TYR A 321 10.32 9.41 3.36
CA TYR A 321 11.04 10.06 2.28
C TYR A 321 11.41 11.48 2.67
N ARG A 322 12.71 11.74 2.78
CA ARG A 322 13.23 13.03 3.22
C ARG A 322 12.92 14.14 2.22
N MET A 323 12.51 15.30 2.69
CA MET A 323 12.26 16.48 1.88
C MET A 323 13.08 17.64 2.44
N ASP A 324 14.18 17.99 1.76
CA ASP A 324 15.06 19.10 2.12
C ASP A 324 15.43 19.97 0.90
N LYS A 325 16.08 21.12 1.14
CA LYS A 325 16.55 22.01 0.06
C LYS A 325 17.57 21.35 -0.87
N LYS A 326 18.38 20.39 -0.38
CA LYS A 326 19.35 19.65 -1.21
C LYS A 326 18.61 18.80 -2.25
N ARG A 327 17.46 18.25 -1.89
CA ARG A 327 16.61 17.43 -2.76
C ARG A 327 15.91 18.26 -3.82
N ILE A 328 15.41 19.45 -3.49
CA ILE A 328 14.93 20.40 -4.51
C ILE A 328 16.02 20.66 -5.55
N LYS A 329 17.24 21.03 -5.10
CA LYS A 329 18.37 21.26 -6.00
C LYS A 329 18.70 20.02 -6.84
N ARG A 330 18.72 18.84 -6.21
CA ARG A 330 18.98 17.56 -6.88
C ARG A 330 17.96 17.29 -7.98
N TRP A 331 16.67 17.47 -7.73
CA TRP A 331 15.62 17.29 -8.73
C TRP A 331 15.68 18.35 -9.82
N GLN A 332 16.03 19.59 -9.46
CA GLN A 332 16.24 20.67 -10.43
C GLN A 332 17.40 20.33 -11.38
N ASP A 333 18.53 19.83 -10.87
CA ASP A 333 19.66 19.39 -11.69
C ASP A 333 19.32 18.20 -12.59
N LEU A 334 18.53 17.26 -12.06
CA LEU A 334 18.12 16.05 -12.76
C LEU A 334 17.10 16.34 -13.88
N PHE A 335 16.02 17.05 -13.58
CA PHE A 335 14.83 17.15 -14.44
C PHE A 335 14.64 18.52 -15.09
N ILE A 336 15.25 19.59 -14.59
CA ILE A 336 15.01 20.94 -15.08
C ILE A 336 16.21 21.47 -15.86
N ASN A 337 17.39 21.44 -15.25
CA ASN A 337 18.65 21.95 -15.80
C ASN A 337 19.27 21.03 -16.84
N ALA A 338 18.85 19.75 -16.90
CA ALA A 338 19.33 18.82 -17.92
C ALA A 338 18.88 19.23 -19.32
N ASP A 339 19.75 18.97 -20.30
CA ASP A 339 19.58 19.38 -21.70
C ASP A 339 18.62 18.43 -22.43
N PHE A 340 17.35 18.82 -22.45
CA PHE A 340 16.26 18.19 -23.20
C PHE A 340 15.09 19.17 -23.30
N GLU A 341 14.06 18.86 -24.08
CA GLU A 341 12.86 19.69 -24.23
C GLU A 341 11.60 18.84 -24.07
N VAL A 342 10.55 19.43 -23.50
CA VAL A 342 9.21 18.82 -23.45
C VAL A 342 8.25 19.72 -24.23
N LYS A 343 8.05 19.40 -25.51
CA LYS A 343 7.22 20.21 -26.42
C LYS A 343 5.74 20.11 -26.06
N THR A 344 5.29 18.91 -25.74
CA THR A 344 3.88 18.61 -25.43
C THR A 344 3.81 17.67 -24.24
N LEU A 345 2.88 17.92 -23.33
CA LEU A 345 2.65 17.00 -22.22
C LEU A 345 1.92 15.75 -22.73
N PRO A 346 2.27 14.54 -22.22
CA PRO A 346 1.52 13.33 -22.51
C PRO A 346 0.11 13.44 -21.92
N GLY A 347 -0.87 12.94 -22.67
CA GLY A 347 -2.25 12.83 -22.20
C GLY A 347 -2.45 11.71 -21.18
N TYR A 348 -3.73 11.36 -21.00
CA TYR A 348 -4.18 10.25 -20.16
C TYR A 348 -4.82 9.12 -20.98
N GLU A 349 -4.46 8.99 -22.26
CA GLU A 349 -5.07 8.01 -23.15
C GLU A 349 -4.84 6.56 -22.68
N GLN A 350 -5.84 5.72 -22.91
CA GLN A 350 -5.79 4.32 -22.49
C GLN A 350 -4.64 3.58 -23.20
N GLY A 351 -3.80 2.91 -22.40
CA GLY A 351 -2.66 2.11 -22.88
C GLY A 351 -1.34 2.88 -23.00
N SER A 352 -1.35 4.21 -22.97
CA SER A 352 -0.11 5.02 -22.86
C SER A 352 0.24 5.31 -21.40
N THR A 353 -0.75 5.60 -20.54
CA THR A 353 -0.55 5.98 -19.13
C THR A 353 0.04 4.88 -18.26
N SER A 354 -0.35 3.63 -18.50
CA SER A 354 0.19 2.47 -17.80
C SER A 354 1.61 2.08 -18.25
N ASN A 355 2.13 2.72 -19.31
CA ASN A 355 3.47 2.47 -19.84
C ASN A 355 4.38 3.69 -19.62
N PRO A 356 5.26 3.65 -18.60
CA PRO A 356 6.13 4.78 -18.28
C PRO A 356 7.15 5.10 -19.38
N PHE A 357 7.48 4.14 -20.25
CA PHE A 357 8.43 4.34 -21.35
C PHE A 357 7.83 5.15 -22.51
N VAL A 358 6.50 5.20 -22.60
CA VAL A 358 5.78 6.04 -23.58
C VAL A 358 5.44 7.40 -22.96
N THR A 359 4.85 7.39 -21.76
CA THR A 359 4.40 8.61 -21.07
C THR A 359 5.58 9.55 -20.79
N TYR A 360 6.71 9.02 -20.33
CA TYR A 360 7.87 9.80 -19.94
C TYR A 360 9.04 9.72 -20.93
N LYS A 361 8.76 9.44 -22.21
CA LYS A 361 9.79 9.33 -23.24
C LYS A 361 10.68 10.57 -23.36
N ASP A 362 10.10 11.75 -23.11
CA ASP A 362 10.79 13.05 -23.19
C ASP A 362 11.68 13.30 -21.95
N LEU A 363 11.48 12.57 -20.85
CA LEU A 363 12.39 12.60 -19.70
C LEU A 363 13.60 11.68 -19.96
N PRO A 364 14.85 12.21 -19.87
CA PRO A 364 16.03 11.39 -20.06
C PRO A 364 16.04 10.17 -19.14
N VAL A 365 16.31 9.00 -19.71
CA VAL A 365 16.35 7.72 -18.99
C VAL A 365 17.36 7.76 -17.84
N LYS A 366 18.53 8.34 -18.09
CA LYS A 366 19.58 8.55 -17.07
C LYS A 366 19.11 9.38 -15.88
N THR A 367 18.29 10.39 -16.13
CA THR A 367 17.72 11.26 -15.08
C THR A 367 16.75 10.47 -14.21
N ARG A 368 15.79 9.78 -14.84
CA ARG A 368 14.80 8.94 -14.15
C ARG A 368 15.46 7.84 -13.32
N TYR A 369 16.45 7.18 -13.90
CA TYR A 369 17.17 6.14 -13.17
C TYR A 369 17.96 6.69 -11.98
N ARG A 370 18.66 7.83 -12.13
CA ARG A 370 19.35 8.47 -11.00
C ARG A 370 18.39 8.87 -9.88
N PHE A 371 17.18 9.32 -10.21
CA PHE A 371 16.13 9.58 -9.21
C PHE A 371 15.79 8.32 -8.41
N LEU A 372 15.61 7.16 -9.07
CA LEU A 372 15.36 5.89 -8.39
C LEU A 372 16.57 5.43 -7.57
N LEU A 373 17.79 5.60 -8.10
CA LEU A 373 19.03 5.18 -7.42
C LEU A 373 19.36 6.01 -6.18
N ASP A 374 19.02 7.31 -6.18
CA ASP A 374 19.30 8.21 -5.06
C ASP A 374 18.73 7.65 -3.73
N ASP A 375 17.54 7.02 -3.78
CA ASP A 375 16.86 6.39 -2.65
C ASP A 375 16.41 4.93 -2.95
N SER A 376 17.25 4.13 -3.62
CA SER A 376 16.84 2.80 -4.13
C SER A 376 16.28 1.87 -3.06
N GLN A 377 16.76 1.94 -1.81
CA GLN A 377 16.20 1.19 -0.69
C GLN A 377 14.71 1.50 -0.49
N LEU A 378 14.30 2.76 -0.58
CA LEU A 378 12.92 3.18 -0.36
C LEU A 378 12.01 2.72 -1.50
N PHE A 379 12.47 2.78 -2.75
CA PHE A 379 11.71 2.27 -3.89
C PHE A 379 11.56 0.75 -3.86
N ILE A 380 12.63 0.01 -3.54
CA ILE A 380 12.56 -1.45 -3.35
C ILE A 380 11.66 -1.80 -2.17
N MET A 381 11.69 -1.01 -1.08
CA MET A 381 10.78 -1.18 0.05
C MET A 381 9.32 -0.91 -0.32
N GLY A 382 9.06 -0.01 -1.28
CA GLY A 382 7.72 0.21 -1.85
C GLY A 382 7.14 -1.01 -2.56
N PHE A 383 7.96 -1.95 -3.01
CA PHE A 383 7.50 -3.21 -3.63
C PHE A 383 6.93 -4.18 -2.59
N ILE A 384 7.17 -3.91 -1.31
CA ILE A 384 6.89 -4.77 -0.17
C ILE A 384 5.88 -4.11 0.78
N LYS A 385 5.97 -2.78 0.95
CA LYS A 385 5.15 -1.95 1.83
C LYS A 385 4.13 -1.11 1.04
N GLY A 386 3.19 -0.50 1.75
CA GLY A 386 2.22 0.44 1.16
C GLY A 386 0.87 -0.21 0.86
N SER A 387 0.42 -0.18 -0.39
CA SER A 387 -0.90 -0.73 -0.79
C SER A 387 -0.99 -2.25 -0.64
N VAL A 388 0.16 -2.94 -0.60
CA VAL A 388 0.31 -4.37 -0.30
C VAL A 388 0.49 -4.57 1.21
N CYS A 389 -0.61 -4.55 1.96
CA CYS A 389 -0.61 -4.84 3.40
C CYS A 389 -0.49 -6.34 3.72
N ARG A 390 -0.66 -7.20 2.71
CA ARG A 390 -0.74 -8.65 2.86
C ARG A 390 0.39 -9.32 2.08
N GLY A 391 1.56 -9.41 2.70
CA GLY A 391 2.80 -9.72 1.99
C GLY A 391 2.83 -11.08 1.32
N ASN A 392 2.09 -12.11 1.75
CA ASN A 392 2.07 -13.38 1.02
C ASN A 392 1.61 -13.27 -0.45
N ILE A 393 0.81 -12.25 -0.79
CA ILE A 393 0.39 -12.02 -2.18
C ILE A 393 1.57 -11.52 -3.03
N ALA A 394 2.41 -10.63 -2.49
CA ALA A 394 3.53 -10.02 -3.23
C ALA A 394 4.89 -10.71 -3.03
N LEU A 395 5.13 -11.27 -1.85
CA LEU A 395 6.44 -11.77 -1.41
C LEU A 395 6.62 -13.27 -1.66
N SER A 396 5.56 -13.99 -2.05
CA SER A 396 5.67 -15.44 -2.30
C SER A 396 6.44 -15.81 -3.57
N VAL A 397 6.91 -14.82 -4.34
CA VAL A 397 7.74 -14.98 -5.55
C VAL A 397 9.21 -14.62 -5.33
N ILE A 398 9.62 -14.29 -4.11
CA ILE A 398 11.02 -14.00 -3.76
C ILE A 398 11.57 -15.03 -2.76
N ASP A 399 12.88 -15.26 -2.81
CA ASP A 399 13.62 -16.05 -1.82
C ASP A 399 13.65 -15.35 -0.45
N ASP A 400 13.93 -16.13 0.60
CA ASP A 400 13.99 -15.63 1.99
C ASP A 400 15.07 -14.56 2.22
N ARG A 401 16.16 -14.64 1.45
CA ARG A 401 17.26 -13.66 1.46
C ARG A 401 17.94 -13.59 0.10
N PHE A 402 18.08 -12.40 -0.45
CA PHE A 402 18.84 -12.14 -1.68
C PHE A 402 19.48 -10.76 -1.67
N TRP A 403 20.50 -10.58 -2.50
CA TRP A 403 21.16 -9.29 -2.71
C TRP A 403 20.56 -8.57 -3.92
N VAL A 404 20.55 -7.23 -3.87
CA VAL A 404 20.17 -6.37 -5.00
C VAL A 404 21.30 -5.39 -5.27
N PHE A 405 21.70 -5.33 -6.53
CA PHE A 405 22.64 -4.36 -7.08
C PHE A 405 21.98 -3.66 -8.27
N PHE A 406 22.66 -2.64 -8.79
CA PHE A 406 22.13 -1.81 -9.85
C PHE A 406 23.15 -1.64 -10.98
N ILE A 407 22.71 -1.56 -12.23
CA ILE A 407 23.57 -1.16 -13.35
C ILE A 407 23.98 0.30 -13.17
N ASN A 408 25.21 0.65 -13.51
CA ASN A 408 25.75 1.99 -13.44
C ASN A 408 25.06 2.90 -14.49
N PRO A 409 24.41 4.02 -14.09
CA PRO A 409 23.70 4.90 -15.00
C PRO A 409 24.60 5.56 -16.06
N GLU A 410 25.93 5.55 -15.88
CA GLU A 410 26.87 6.04 -16.89
C GLU A 410 27.00 5.12 -18.11
N PHE A 411 26.62 3.85 -17.97
CA PHE A 411 26.64 2.87 -19.06
C PHE A 411 25.36 2.91 -19.90
N MET A 412 24.36 3.69 -19.47
CA MET A 412 23.18 3.97 -20.27
C MET A 412 23.48 5.07 -21.28
N ASN A 413 23.72 4.68 -22.52
CA ASN A 413 23.97 5.56 -23.65
C ASN A 413 22.70 5.79 -24.50
N GLU A 414 22.86 6.41 -25.68
CA GLU A 414 21.78 6.66 -26.64
C GLU A 414 21.01 5.40 -27.08
N LYS A 415 21.61 4.20 -27.01
CA LYS A 415 20.93 2.94 -27.35
C LYS A 415 19.94 2.48 -26.28
N TRP A 416 20.07 2.98 -25.05
CA TRP A 416 19.09 2.82 -23.96
C TRP A 416 18.27 4.10 -23.75
N SER A 417 18.17 4.95 -24.79
CA SER A 417 17.43 6.21 -24.76
C SER A 417 15.92 5.99 -24.64
N GLY A 418 15.20 7.08 -24.33
CA GLY A 418 13.75 7.09 -24.33
C GLY A 418 13.15 6.61 -25.65
N GLU A 419 13.83 6.82 -26.79
CA GLU A 419 13.38 6.35 -28.09
C GLU A 419 13.48 4.83 -28.22
N PHE A 420 14.60 4.21 -27.86
CA PHE A 420 14.73 2.75 -27.87
C PHE A 420 13.66 2.11 -26.98
N LEU A 421 13.50 2.57 -25.74
CA LEU A 421 12.49 2.03 -24.83
C LEU A 421 11.06 2.26 -25.34
N ALA A 422 10.78 3.40 -25.98
CA ALA A 422 9.51 3.64 -26.63
C ALA A 422 9.25 2.68 -27.80
N THR A 423 10.27 2.33 -28.60
CA THR A 423 10.13 1.32 -29.67
C THR A 423 9.88 -0.09 -29.10
N GLN A 424 10.48 -0.41 -27.95
CA GLN A 424 10.28 -1.67 -27.24
C GLN A 424 9.03 -1.68 -26.34
N SER A 425 8.28 -0.58 -26.27
CA SER A 425 7.13 -0.42 -25.36
C SER A 425 6.10 -1.53 -25.44
N LYS A 426 5.90 -2.13 -26.63
CA LYS A 426 5.02 -3.29 -26.82
C LYS A 426 5.51 -4.54 -26.10
N ASN A 427 6.83 -4.77 -26.12
CA ASN A 427 7.47 -5.89 -25.43
C ASN A 427 7.50 -5.64 -23.91
N LEU A 428 7.71 -4.38 -23.52
CA LEU A 428 7.75 -3.93 -22.12
C LEU A 428 6.37 -3.71 -21.48
N ARG A 429 5.29 -4.13 -22.15
CA ARG A 429 3.92 -3.89 -21.67
C ARG A 429 3.67 -4.67 -20.37
N LEU A 430 3.19 -3.95 -19.36
CA LEU A 430 2.74 -4.53 -18.10
C LEU A 430 1.32 -5.11 -18.20
N PRO A 431 0.92 -6.02 -17.29
CA PRO A 431 -0.46 -6.50 -17.24
C PRO A 431 -1.49 -5.39 -16.98
N ASP A 432 -2.49 -5.29 -17.86
CA ASP A 432 -3.64 -4.39 -17.72
C ASP A 432 -4.78 -5.09 -16.95
N GLU A 433 -5.40 -4.37 -16.02
CA GLU A 433 -6.49 -4.86 -15.15
C GLU A 433 -7.76 -5.24 -15.93
N LYS A 434 -8.00 -4.58 -17.08
CA LYS A 434 -9.19 -4.86 -17.91
C LYS A 434 -9.12 -6.20 -18.64
N GLY A 435 -7.96 -6.88 -18.62
CA GLY A 435 -7.84 -8.28 -19.01
C GLY A 435 -8.34 -9.20 -17.90
N SER A 436 -9.66 -9.44 -17.82
CA SER A 436 -10.30 -10.24 -16.76
C SER A 436 -9.90 -11.74 -16.72
N THR A 437 -8.94 -12.18 -17.54
CA THR A 437 -8.52 -13.58 -17.64
C THR A 437 -7.00 -13.71 -17.58
N ALA A 438 -6.48 -13.96 -16.37
CA ALA A 438 -5.19 -14.62 -16.23
C ALA A 438 -5.36 -16.08 -16.65
N SER A 439 -4.62 -16.49 -17.68
CA SER A 439 -4.61 -17.86 -18.20
C SER A 439 -3.18 -18.28 -18.54
N ILE A 440 -2.96 -19.58 -18.72
CA ILE A 440 -1.68 -20.10 -19.23
C ILE A 440 -1.31 -19.49 -20.60
N PHE A 441 -2.30 -19.16 -21.43
CA PHE A 441 -2.08 -18.48 -22.71
C PHE A 441 -1.59 -17.04 -22.49
N THR A 442 -2.16 -16.34 -21.51
CA THR A 442 -1.71 -15.01 -21.09
C THR A 442 -0.27 -15.04 -20.61
N TRP A 443 0.10 -16.03 -19.78
CA TRP A 443 1.49 -16.23 -19.34
C TRP A 443 2.44 -16.48 -20.51
N ARG A 444 2.11 -17.41 -21.42
CA ARG A 444 2.91 -17.67 -22.63
C ARG A 444 3.07 -16.44 -23.52
N SER A 445 2.03 -15.60 -23.59
CA SER A 445 2.11 -14.35 -24.36
C SER A 445 3.11 -13.37 -23.74
N TYR A 446 3.12 -13.22 -22.41
CA TYR A 446 4.12 -12.41 -21.72
C TYR A 446 5.52 -13.01 -21.81
N ALA A 447 5.67 -14.33 -21.67
CA ALA A 447 6.95 -15.00 -21.87
C ALA A 447 7.54 -14.70 -23.26
N LYS A 448 6.69 -14.68 -24.31
CA LYS A 448 7.12 -14.32 -25.66
C LYS A 448 7.53 -12.85 -25.79
N LEU A 449 6.78 -11.93 -25.17
CA LEU A 449 7.13 -10.51 -25.19
C LEU A 449 8.46 -10.26 -24.44
N GLU A 450 8.65 -10.97 -23.32
CA GLU A 450 9.89 -10.92 -22.55
C GLU A 450 11.08 -11.45 -23.34
N ASP A 451 10.95 -12.61 -23.98
CA ASP A 451 11.97 -13.19 -24.87
C ASP A 451 12.33 -12.23 -26.02
N GLN A 452 11.33 -11.61 -26.65
CA GLN A 452 11.55 -10.61 -27.70
C GLN A 452 12.31 -9.38 -27.17
N TYR A 453 12.00 -8.92 -25.96
CA TYR A 453 12.74 -7.85 -25.32
C TYR A 453 14.17 -8.26 -24.97
N PHE A 454 14.38 -9.46 -24.41
CA PHE A 454 15.70 -9.99 -24.11
C PHE A 454 16.58 -10.07 -25.35
N GLN A 455 16.05 -10.55 -26.48
CA GLN A 455 16.79 -10.59 -27.74
C GLN A 455 17.14 -9.18 -28.23
N ALA A 456 16.22 -8.21 -28.11
CA ALA A 456 16.51 -6.82 -28.45
C ALA A 456 17.59 -6.21 -27.54
N LYS A 457 17.53 -6.48 -26.23
CA LYS A 457 18.51 -6.09 -25.21
C LYS A 457 19.88 -6.71 -25.50
N GLU A 458 19.92 -8.00 -25.80
CA GLU A 458 21.15 -8.73 -26.14
C GLU A 458 21.81 -8.13 -27.40
N ASN A 459 21.03 -7.87 -28.45
CA ASN A 459 21.53 -7.25 -29.67
C ASN A 459 22.08 -5.85 -29.42
N ALA A 460 21.38 -5.04 -28.61
CA ALA A 460 21.87 -3.72 -28.20
C ALA A 460 23.20 -3.85 -27.44
N ILE A 461 23.29 -4.75 -26.45
CA ILE A 461 24.52 -4.98 -25.67
C ILE A 461 25.66 -5.46 -26.58
N LYS A 462 25.42 -6.39 -27.50
CA LYS A 462 26.43 -6.87 -28.46
C LYS A 462 26.97 -5.73 -29.33
N GLU A 463 26.10 -4.86 -29.83
CA GLU A 463 26.51 -3.68 -30.59
C GLU A 463 27.37 -2.75 -29.74
N LEU A 464 26.98 -2.51 -28.48
CA LEU A 464 27.76 -1.68 -27.57
C LEU A 464 29.14 -2.25 -27.28
N VAL A 465 29.22 -3.55 -26.97
CA VAL A 465 30.48 -4.27 -26.72
C VAL A 465 31.37 -4.29 -27.96
N SER A 466 30.78 -4.35 -29.16
CA SER A 466 31.57 -4.27 -30.40
C SER A 466 32.25 -2.91 -30.59
N ILE A 467 31.66 -1.83 -30.06
CA ILE A 467 32.20 -0.47 -30.11
C ILE A 467 33.22 -0.26 -28.98
N ASN A 468 32.92 -0.76 -27.78
CA ASN A 468 33.79 -0.68 -26.62
C ASN A 468 33.76 -2.02 -25.85
N PRO A 469 34.75 -2.89 -26.11
CA PRO A 469 34.84 -4.22 -25.50
C PRO A 469 34.92 -4.20 -23.97
N ASP A 470 35.42 -3.11 -23.39
CA ASP A 470 35.55 -2.94 -21.94
C ASP A 470 34.24 -2.52 -21.25
N LEU A 471 33.10 -2.50 -21.96
CA LEU A 471 31.81 -2.14 -21.36
C LEU A 471 31.24 -3.22 -20.43
N LEU A 472 31.57 -4.50 -20.64
CA LEU A 472 31.08 -5.61 -19.80
C LEU A 472 32.13 -6.01 -18.77
N ASN A 473 32.39 -5.12 -17.81
CA ASN A 473 33.18 -5.42 -16.61
C ASN A 473 32.45 -4.91 -15.35
N LEU A 474 33.03 -5.17 -14.18
CA LEU A 474 32.41 -4.80 -12.90
C LEU A 474 32.13 -3.30 -12.73
N ASN A 475 32.76 -2.41 -13.52
CA ASN A 475 32.44 -0.97 -13.49
C ASN A 475 31.03 -0.65 -14.02
N ALA A 476 30.43 -1.59 -14.77
CA ALA A 476 29.03 -1.50 -15.19
C ALA A 476 28.05 -1.74 -14.03
N ILE A 477 28.52 -2.18 -12.85
CA ILE A 477 27.74 -2.21 -11.63
C ILE A 477 27.91 -0.87 -10.90
N TRP A 478 26.80 -0.28 -10.48
CA TRP A 478 26.80 1.00 -9.78
C TRP A 478 27.38 0.84 -8.37
N ASP A 479 28.42 1.59 -8.06
CA ASP A 479 29.09 1.59 -6.75
C ASP A 479 28.62 2.72 -5.82
N GLY A 480 27.51 3.39 -6.17
CA GLY A 480 27.01 4.54 -5.40
C GLY A 480 27.89 5.78 -5.49
N LYS A 481 28.82 5.84 -6.46
CA LYS A 481 29.94 6.80 -6.47
C LYS A 481 30.75 6.75 -5.17
N LYS A 482 30.77 5.59 -4.51
CA LYS A 482 31.43 5.36 -3.20
C LYS A 482 30.86 6.17 -2.04
N GLU A 483 29.76 6.88 -2.23
CA GLU A 483 29.12 7.72 -1.19
C GLU A 483 27.67 7.27 -0.91
N ASN A 484 26.95 6.81 -1.93
CA ASN A 484 25.55 6.39 -1.76
C ASN A 484 25.46 4.92 -1.33
N ALA A 485 25.14 4.70 -0.05
CA ALA A 485 24.92 3.38 0.52
C ALA A 485 23.72 2.60 -0.08
N ASN A 486 22.91 3.22 -0.95
CA ASN A 486 21.85 2.56 -1.71
C ASN A 486 22.38 1.71 -2.89
N ALA A 487 23.70 1.64 -3.11
CA ALA A 487 24.31 0.89 -4.22
C ALA A 487 24.16 -0.63 -4.14
N ALA A 488 24.05 -1.16 -2.92
CA ALA A 488 23.86 -2.58 -2.66
C ALA A 488 22.86 -2.74 -1.52
N LEU A 489 21.92 -3.68 -1.65
CA LEU A 489 20.88 -3.94 -0.67
C LEU A 489 20.80 -5.43 -0.35
N THR A 490 20.38 -5.76 0.86
CA THR A 490 19.90 -7.10 1.22
C THR A 490 18.40 -7.03 1.49
N VAL A 491 17.65 -7.94 0.87
CA VAL A 491 16.22 -8.12 1.15
C VAL A 491 16.06 -9.37 2.03
N PHE A 492 15.31 -9.25 3.11
CA PHE A 492 14.91 -10.35 3.99
C PHE A 492 13.41 -10.51 3.96
N ARG A 493 12.92 -11.71 3.65
CA ARG A 493 11.49 -12.04 3.76
C ARG A 493 11.21 -12.74 5.08
N HIS A 494 10.18 -12.27 5.78
CA HIS A 494 9.68 -12.80 7.05
C HIS A 494 8.26 -13.34 6.85
N LEU A 495 8.13 -14.38 6.01
CA LEU A 495 6.85 -15.00 5.62
C LEU A 495 5.86 -14.04 4.93
N ASP A 496 5.16 -13.21 5.70
CA ASP A 496 4.08 -12.30 5.27
C ASP A 496 4.47 -10.81 5.30
N ASN A 497 5.72 -10.49 5.63
CA ASN A 497 6.33 -9.18 5.49
C ASN A 497 7.80 -9.31 5.04
N ALA A 498 8.48 -8.20 4.76
CA ALA A 498 9.89 -8.21 4.41
C ALA A 498 10.58 -6.89 4.81
N SER A 499 11.91 -6.94 4.94
CA SER A 499 12.77 -5.81 5.25
C SER A 499 13.81 -5.61 4.15
N VAL A 500 14.11 -4.35 3.85
CA VAL A 500 15.15 -3.97 2.89
C VAL A 500 16.21 -3.19 3.66
N VAL A 501 17.45 -3.67 3.67
CA VAL A 501 18.57 -3.04 4.37
C VAL A 501 19.70 -2.71 3.40
N LYS A 502 20.44 -1.64 3.69
CA LYS A 502 21.60 -1.23 2.89
C LYS A 502 22.81 -2.12 3.19
N GLY A 503 23.60 -2.41 2.17
CA GLY A 503 24.80 -3.24 2.23
C GLY A 503 24.53 -4.74 2.10
N LEU A 504 25.61 -5.51 1.94
CA LEU A 504 25.59 -6.97 1.82
C LEU A 504 25.58 -7.61 3.21
N ILE A 505 24.42 -7.61 3.84
CA ILE A 505 24.25 -8.13 5.21
C ILE A 505 24.10 -9.66 5.21
N GLY A 506 24.86 -10.33 6.08
CA GLY A 506 24.80 -11.78 6.30
C GLY A 506 25.80 -12.58 5.45
N LYS A 507 25.62 -13.90 5.42
CA LYS A 507 26.36 -14.79 4.50
C LYS A 507 25.87 -14.57 3.06
N PRO A 508 26.67 -14.90 2.03
CA PRO A 508 26.20 -14.92 0.66
C PRO A 508 24.85 -15.65 0.54
N PRO A 509 23.81 -15.00 -0.01
CA PRO A 509 22.50 -15.62 -0.23
C PRO A 509 22.57 -16.62 -1.38
N LYS A 510 21.49 -17.38 -1.54
CA LYS A 510 21.32 -18.26 -2.69
C LYS A 510 21.31 -17.46 -3.99
N THR A 511 20.55 -16.36 -4.06
CA THR A 511 20.32 -15.58 -5.28
C THR A 511 20.71 -14.12 -5.10
N ALA A 512 20.98 -13.45 -6.21
CA ALA A 512 21.26 -12.01 -6.27
C ALA A 512 20.73 -11.42 -7.58
N TRP A 513 20.28 -10.16 -7.53
CA TRP A 513 19.71 -9.45 -8.67
C TRP A 513 20.60 -8.27 -9.05
N ILE A 514 20.82 -8.04 -10.34
CA ILE A 514 21.32 -6.77 -10.87
C ILE A 514 20.18 -6.11 -11.65
N ILE A 515 19.72 -4.96 -11.15
CA ILE A 515 18.57 -4.24 -11.69
C ILE A 515 19.05 -3.08 -12.57
N ASP A 516 18.55 -2.99 -13.79
CA ASP A 516 18.73 -1.80 -14.65
C ASP A 516 17.50 -0.87 -14.58
N TYR A 517 17.56 0.28 -15.26
CA TYR A 517 16.45 1.23 -15.27
C TYR A 517 15.13 0.61 -15.72
N THR A 518 15.15 -0.17 -16.79
CA THR A 518 13.95 -0.71 -17.43
C THR A 518 13.24 -1.68 -16.51
N GLN A 519 14.01 -2.54 -15.85
CA GLN A 519 13.50 -3.47 -14.87
C GLN A 519 13.02 -2.74 -13.61
N PHE A 520 13.77 -1.75 -13.10
CA PHE A 520 13.38 -1.01 -11.89
C PHE A 520 12.03 -0.30 -12.07
N GLU A 521 11.86 0.39 -13.19
CA GLU A 521 10.62 1.11 -13.52
C GLU A 521 9.45 0.13 -13.72
N ARG A 522 9.67 -1.01 -14.39
CA ARG A 522 8.63 -2.05 -14.56
C ARG A 522 8.17 -2.61 -13.23
N ILE A 523 9.09 -2.93 -12.31
CA ILE A 523 8.71 -3.44 -10.98
C ILE A 523 7.89 -2.38 -10.23
N HIS A 524 8.26 -1.09 -10.30
CA HIS A 524 7.50 -0.01 -9.66
C HIS A 524 6.08 0.11 -10.21
N TYR A 525 5.90 0.15 -11.53
CA TYR A 525 4.56 0.25 -12.12
C TYR A 525 3.73 -1.02 -11.96
N LEU A 526 4.38 -2.17 -11.79
CA LEU A 526 3.70 -3.44 -11.56
C LEU A 526 3.20 -3.57 -10.12
N LEU A 527 4.06 -3.28 -9.13
CA LEU A 527 3.82 -3.58 -7.72
C LEU A 527 3.38 -2.38 -6.89
N VAL A 528 3.59 -1.16 -7.38
CA VAL A 528 3.30 0.09 -6.64
C VAL A 528 2.26 0.91 -7.36
N ALA A 529 2.61 1.50 -8.50
CA ALA A 529 1.73 2.45 -9.19
C ALA A 529 0.51 1.75 -9.82
N GLY A 530 0.69 0.56 -10.38
CA GLY A 530 -0.38 -0.19 -11.05
C GLY A 530 -1.14 -1.18 -10.16
N PHE A 531 -0.63 -1.49 -8.97
CA PHE A 531 -1.21 -2.49 -8.08
C PHE A 531 -2.49 -1.99 -7.44
N ASP A 532 -3.61 -2.65 -7.74
CA ASP A 532 -4.90 -2.36 -7.13
C ASP A 532 -5.37 -3.51 -6.20
N PRO A 533 -5.39 -3.30 -4.86
CA PRO A 533 -5.91 -4.30 -3.93
C PRO A 533 -7.43 -4.52 -4.06
N PHE A 534 -8.16 -3.61 -4.71
CA PHE A 534 -9.58 -3.73 -5.01
C PHE A 534 -9.86 -4.41 -6.36
N GLY A 535 -8.82 -4.65 -7.16
CA GLY A 535 -8.90 -5.25 -8.48
C GLY A 535 -9.39 -6.70 -8.50
N ASN A 536 -9.55 -7.25 -9.69
CA ASN A 536 -10.00 -8.63 -9.90
C ASN A 536 -8.87 -9.67 -9.70
N ALA A 537 -9.25 -10.94 -9.53
CA ALA A 537 -8.33 -12.06 -9.36
C ALA A 537 -7.38 -12.27 -10.55
N GLY A 538 -7.85 -12.00 -11.77
CA GLY A 538 -7.05 -12.09 -12.99
C GLY A 538 -5.88 -11.11 -12.97
N HIS A 539 -6.13 -9.86 -12.59
CA HIS A 539 -5.10 -8.84 -12.41
C HIS A 539 -4.07 -9.30 -11.37
N GLN A 540 -4.52 -9.70 -10.18
CA GLN A 540 -3.65 -10.16 -9.08
C GLN A 540 -2.76 -11.33 -9.49
N LEU A 541 -3.31 -12.33 -10.21
CA LEU A 541 -2.54 -13.45 -10.74
C LEU A 541 -1.58 -13.04 -11.86
N SER A 542 -2.01 -12.17 -12.77
CA SER A 542 -1.15 -11.68 -13.87
C SER A 542 0.05 -10.88 -13.35
N THR A 543 -0.17 -10.05 -12.32
CA THR A 543 0.87 -9.29 -11.64
C THR A 543 1.90 -10.21 -11.00
N ARG A 544 1.43 -11.23 -10.27
CA ARG A 544 2.29 -12.27 -9.70
C ARG A 544 3.12 -12.97 -10.78
N LEU A 545 2.47 -13.46 -11.83
CA LEU A 545 3.12 -14.20 -12.91
C LEU A 545 4.13 -13.35 -13.68
N TYR A 546 3.86 -12.07 -13.85
CA TYR A 546 4.79 -11.14 -14.51
C TYR A 546 6.01 -10.85 -13.64
N MET A 547 5.84 -10.83 -12.32
CA MET A 547 6.95 -10.64 -11.39
C MET A 547 7.98 -11.77 -11.45
N ASP A 548 7.58 -13.00 -11.80
CA ASP A 548 8.53 -14.10 -12.02
C ASP A 548 9.52 -13.76 -13.15
N PHE A 549 9.04 -13.18 -14.27
CA PHE A 549 9.91 -12.74 -15.36
C PHE A 549 10.86 -11.62 -14.92
N LEU A 550 10.35 -10.64 -14.18
CA LEU A 550 11.18 -9.54 -13.66
C LEU A 550 12.23 -10.06 -12.67
N ARG A 551 11.90 -11.01 -11.79
CA ARG A 551 12.90 -11.64 -10.91
C ARG A 551 13.98 -12.34 -11.73
N ILE A 552 13.55 -13.20 -12.66
CA ILE A 552 14.43 -13.98 -13.53
C ILE A 552 15.37 -13.05 -14.31
N GLU A 553 14.87 -11.92 -14.84
CA GLU A 553 15.69 -10.89 -15.50
C GLU A 553 16.84 -10.40 -14.60
N GLY A 554 16.55 -10.08 -13.34
CA GLY A 554 17.56 -9.56 -12.42
C GLY A 554 18.61 -10.59 -12.06
N GLU A 555 18.19 -11.84 -11.90
CA GLU A 555 19.06 -12.99 -11.65
C GLU A 555 19.98 -13.28 -12.85
N PHE A 556 19.43 -13.29 -14.08
CA PHE A 556 20.22 -13.44 -15.28
C PHE A 556 21.20 -12.29 -15.48
N ASN A 557 20.79 -11.05 -15.22
CA ASN A 557 21.69 -9.91 -15.24
C ASN A 557 22.85 -10.15 -14.27
N PHE A 558 22.63 -10.62 -13.05
CA PHE A 558 23.71 -10.96 -12.11
C PHE A 558 24.65 -12.04 -12.65
N VAL A 559 24.08 -13.17 -13.10
CA VAL A 559 24.88 -14.30 -13.62
C VAL A 559 25.70 -13.89 -14.84
N SER A 560 25.24 -12.94 -15.64
CA SER A 560 25.97 -12.43 -16.80
C SER A 560 27.34 -11.81 -16.45
N PHE A 561 27.53 -11.36 -15.20
CA PHE A 561 28.79 -10.83 -14.68
C PHE A 561 29.69 -11.89 -14.03
N LEU A 562 29.23 -13.13 -13.87
CA LEU A 562 30.06 -14.23 -13.41
C LEU A 562 30.99 -14.72 -14.54
N PRO A 563 32.11 -15.39 -14.21
CA PRO A 563 32.95 -16.06 -15.21
C PRO A 563 32.10 -17.02 -16.07
N PRO A 564 32.24 -17.00 -17.42
CA PRO A 564 31.41 -17.79 -18.34
C PRO A 564 31.24 -19.26 -17.98
N GLU A 565 32.31 -19.89 -17.48
CA GLU A 565 32.38 -21.29 -17.07
C GLU A 565 31.48 -21.64 -15.88
N HIS A 566 31.14 -20.67 -15.02
CA HIS A 566 30.34 -20.88 -13.81
C HIS A 566 28.86 -20.51 -14.00
N ARG A 567 28.50 -19.80 -15.07
CA ARG A 567 27.14 -19.23 -15.24
C ARG A 567 26.05 -20.29 -15.24
N PHE A 568 26.22 -21.35 -16.02
CA PHE A 568 25.24 -22.42 -16.13
C PHE A 568 25.13 -23.25 -14.85
N GLU A 569 26.26 -23.50 -14.17
CA GLU A 569 26.27 -24.22 -12.90
C GLU A 569 25.51 -23.43 -11.83
N GLU A 570 25.73 -22.12 -11.74
CA GLU A 570 25.07 -21.25 -10.78
C GLU A 570 23.56 -21.18 -11.02
N LEU A 571 23.13 -20.99 -12.29
CA LEU A 571 21.71 -21.02 -12.65
C LEU A 571 21.06 -22.37 -12.36
N ALA A 572 21.73 -23.47 -12.72
CA ALA A 572 21.25 -24.81 -12.39
C ALA A 572 21.13 -24.99 -10.88
N TYR A 573 22.04 -24.41 -10.09
CA TYR A 573 21.98 -24.39 -8.63
C TYR A 573 20.77 -23.59 -8.12
N TRP A 574 20.49 -22.40 -8.67
CA TRP A 574 19.35 -21.56 -8.28
C TRP A 574 17.99 -22.21 -8.58
N TYR A 575 17.88 -22.87 -9.74
CA TYR A 575 16.64 -23.43 -10.27
C TYR A 575 16.47 -24.94 -10.06
N ARG A 576 17.25 -25.55 -9.16
CA ARG A 576 17.03 -26.95 -8.77
C ARG A 576 15.61 -27.17 -8.28
N GLY A 577 14.94 -28.18 -8.86
CA GLY A 577 13.56 -28.52 -8.51
C GLY A 577 12.50 -27.61 -9.12
N ALA A 578 12.88 -26.62 -9.94
CA ALA A 578 11.94 -25.87 -10.77
C ALA A 578 11.34 -26.78 -11.86
N ASP A 579 10.18 -26.40 -12.40
CA ASP A 579 9.56 -27.08 -13.53
C ASP A 579 10.52 -27.06 -14.74
N LYS A 580 10.51 -28.12 -15.56
CA LYS A 580 11.29 -28.21 -16.81
C LYS A 580 10.96 -27.11 -17.82
N ALA A 581 9.84 -26.42 -17.66
CA ALA A 581 9.50 -25.26 -18.49
C ALA A 581 10.18 -23.95 -18.03
N ILE A 582 10.76 -23.94 -16.83
CA ILE A 582 11.50 -22.81 -16.23
C ILE A 582 13.02 -23.06 -16.29
N GLN A 583 13.43 -24.33 -16.19
CA GLN A 583 14.79 -24.80 -16.48
C GLN A 583 15.08 -24.74 -17.98
#